data_AF-A0A534XIN9-F1
#
_entry.id   AF-A0A534XIN9-F1
#
_cell.length_a   1.000
_cell.length_b   1.000
_cell.length_c   1.000
_cell.angle_alpha   90.00
_cell.angle_beta   90.00
_cell.angle_gamma   90.00
#
_symmetry.space_group_name_H-M   'P 1'
#
loop_
_entity.id
_entity.type
_entity.pdbx_description
1 polymer ?
#
loop_
_entity_poly.entity_id
_entity_poly.type
_entity_poly.pdbx_seq_one_letter_code
_entity_poly.pdbx_strand_id
1 'polypeptide(L)'
;MNGPGTVSGFEEGINGAGCKLVLRGILLEGNGDGVLAPLACDLDAENVNAVKNTRSGIWVLRFRARQVIASDNGGIGVLASRIDAGGLLAAGNGGEGVRQFTIRGRFGRLIDSTVITNGAGAAGHDIAAAGRLRLRNVRCGRSARLRYPPHFTGADEDIEIVGSFGCIYD
;
A
#
# COMPACT_ATOMS: atom_id res chain seq x y z
N MET A 1 2.35 -13.94 12.63
CA MET A 1 1.03 -14.43 13.07
C MET A 1 0.48 -15.30 11.95
N ASN A 2 0.07 -16.53 12.30
CA ASN A 2 -0.42 -17.53 11.34
C ASN A 2 -1.80 -18.03 11.78
N GLY A 3 -2.71 -18.15 10.84
CA GLY A 3 -4.03 -18.76 11.04
C GLY A 3 -5.18 -17.78 10.78
N PRO A 4 -6.39 -18.29 10.48
CA PRO A 4 -7.59 -17.46 10.35
C PRO A 4 -7.82 -16.70 11.66
N GLY A 5 -7.83 -15.38 11.57
CA GLY A 5 -8.05 -14.52 12.73
C GLY A 5 -8.43 -13.12 12.31
N THR A 6 -9.25 -12.47 13.14
CA THR A 6 -9.67 -11.09 12.95
C THR A 6 -9.04 -10.22 14.03
N VAL A 7 -8.49 -9.08 13.63
CA VAL A 7 -8.03 -8.01 14.52
C VAL A 7 -8.82 -6.75 14.20
N SER A 8 -9.52 -6.21 15.19
CA SER A 8 -10.45 -5.10 15.00
C SER A 8 -10.59 -4.21 16.22
N GLY A 9 -10.90 -2.93 16.01
CA GLY A 9 -11.22 -1.97 17.08
C GLY A 9 -10.00 -1.35 17.78
N PHE A 10 -8.80 -1.47 17.19
CA PHE A 10 -7.57 -0.88 17.72
C PHE A 10 -7.17 0.37 16.94
N GLU A 11 -6.33 1.22 17.54
CA GLU A 11 -5.69 2.33 16.83
C GLU A 11 -4.76 1.79 15.72
N GLU A 12 -3.97 0.76 16.03
CA GLU A 12 -3.28 -0.04 15.02
C GLU A 12 -3.57 -1.52 15.24
N GLY A 13 -4.05 -2.22 14.21
CA GLY A 13 -4.30 -3.66 14.29
C GLY A 13 -3.00 -4.43 14.55
N ILE A 14 -1.94 -4.11 13.80
CA ILE A 14 -0.59 -4.59 14.06
C ILE A 14 0.36 -3.39 14.07
N ASN A 15 0.94 -3.10 15.23
CA ASN A 15 2.01 -2.12 15.38
C ASN A 15 3.36 -2.87 15.44
N GLY A 16 4.19 -2.70 14.41
CA GLY A 16 5.44 -3.42 14.25
C GLY A 16 6.68 -2.55 14.50
N ALA A 17 7.43 -2.86 15.57
CA ALA A 17 8.71 -2.20 15.89
C ALA A 17 9.96 -3.07 15.57
N GLY A 18 9.82 -4.16 14.81
CA GLY A 18 10.91 -5.12 14.52
C GLY A 18 11.43 -5.11 13.07
N CYS A 19 12.30 -6.06 12.70
CA CYS A 19 12.89 -6.12 11.35
C CYS A 19 12.02 -6.88 10.33
N LYS A 20 11.15 -7.79 10.76
CA LYS A 20 10.32 -8.62 9.87
C LYS A 20 9.00 -9.02 10.51
N LEU A 21 7.91 -8.81 9.77
CA LEU A 21 6.58 -9.30 10.09
C LEU A 21 6.18 -10.37 9.07
N VAL A 22 5.58 -11.45 9.55
CA VAL A 22 4.99 -12.49 8.70
C VAL A 22 3.54 -12.63 9.10
N LEU A 23 2.63 -12.35 8.16
CA LEU A 23 1.18 -12.43 8.36
C LEU A 23 0.60 -13.42 7.35
N ARG A 24 -0.20 -14.38 7.85
CA ARG A 24 -0.83 -15.45 7.06
C ARG A 24 -2.26 -15.67 7.49
N GLY A 25 -3.22 -15.44 6.59
CA GLY A 25 -4.64 -15.75 6.82
C GLY A 25 -5.37 -14.77 7.76
N ILE A 26 -5.00 -13.50 7.80
CA ILE A 26 -5.48 -12.55 8.82
C ILE A 26 -6.38 -11.48 8.21
N LEU A 27 -7.47 -11.16 8.90
CA LEU A 27 -8.33 -10.01 8.65
C LEU A 27 -8.00 -8.89 9.66
N LEU A 28 -7.73 -7.70 9.15
CA LEU A 28 -7.48 -6.47 9.89
C LEU A 28 -8.59 -5.49 9.51
N GLU A 29 -9.63 -5.40 10.32
CA GLU A 29 -10.86 -4.65 9.99
C GLU A 29 -11.20 -3.61 11.05
N GLY A 30 -11.56 -2.39 10.62
CA GLY A 30 -12.09 -1.38 11.52
C GLY A 30 -11.10 -0.88 12.57
N ASN A 31 -9.80 -0.88 12.23
CA ASN A 31 -8.76 -0.27 13.06
C ASN A 31 -8.46 1.16 12.57
N GLY A 32 -7.60 1.90 13.26
CA GLY A 32 -6.99 3.11 12.70
C GLY A 32 -6.15 2.77 11.48
N ASP A 33 -5.06 2.04 11.68
CA ASP A 33 -4.30 1.39 10.61
C ASP A 33 -4.40 -0.14 10.73
N GLY A 34 -4.49 -0.85 9.60
CA GLY A 34 -4.44 -2.32 9.63
C GLY A 34 -3.07 -2.82 10.08
N VAL A 35 -2.01 -2.38 9.40
CA VAL A 35 -0.61 -2.57 9.80
C VAL A 35 0.12 -1.24 9.78
N LEU A 36 0.78 -0.89 10.88
CA LEU A 36 1.67 0.27 10.97
C LEU A 36 3.08 -0.18 11.38
N ALA A 37 4.02 -0.11 10.45
CA ALA A 37 5.44 -0.37 10.68
C ALA A 37 6.36 0.39 9.69
N PRO A 38 6.26 1.73 9.63
CA PRO A 38 6.77 2.54 8.52
C PRO A 38 8.30 2.58 8.38
N LEU A 39 9.05 2.37 9.48
CA LEU A 39 10.50 2.62 9.54
C LEU A 39 11.37 1.39 9.82
N ALA A 40 10.78 0.24 10.14
CA ALA A 40 11.55 -0.90 10.67
C ALA A 40 11.27 -2.24 9.98
N CYS A 41 10.03 -2.49 9.52
CA CYS A 41 9.62 -3.84 9.15
C CYS A 41 9.59 -4.11 7.65
N ASP A 42 10.14 -5.26 7.26
CA ASP A 42 9.76 -5.99 6.06
C ASP A 42 8.50 -6.82 6.39
N LEU A 43 7.38 -6.57 5.71
CA LEU A 43 6.17 -7.38 5.81
C LEU A 43 6.15 -8.43 4.70
N ASP A 44 6.04 -9.69 5.09
CA ASP A 44 5.68 -10.81 4.24
C ASP A 44 4.22 -11.21 4.54
N ALA A 45 3.32 -10.95 3.60
CA ALA A 45 1.89 -11.15 3.77
C ALA A 45 1.34 -12.16 2.76
N GLU A 46 0.45 -13.05 3.20
CA GLU A 46 -0.25 -13.97 2.30
C GLU A 46 -1.65 -14.26 2.81
N ASN A 47 -2.66 -14.11 1.95
CA ASN A 47 -4.06 -14.20 2.34
C ASN A 47 -4.37 -13.27 3.51
N VAL A 48 -3.99 -12.00 3.39
CA VAL A 48 -4.22 -10.97 4.41
C VAL A 48 -5.18 -9.92 3.86
N ASN A 49 -6.17 -9.55 4.66
CA ASN A 49 -7.17 -8.55 4.29
C ASN A 49 -7.07 -7.38 5.28
N ALA A 50 -6.69 -6.20 4.82
CA ALA A 50 -6.73 -4.96 5.58
C ALA A 50 -7.85 -4.08 5.01
N VAL A 51 -9.00 -4.07 5.68
CA VAL A 51 -10.23 -3.48 5.12
C VAL A 51 -10.91 -2.55 6.10
N LYS A 52 -11.57 -1.50 5.59
CA LYS A 52 -12.38 -0.57 6.41
C LYS A 52 -11.64 0.03 7.60
N ASN A 53 -10.32 0.18 7.52
CA ASN A 53 -9.56 0.89 8.53
C ASN A 53 -9.72 2.40 8.31
N THR A 54 -9.72 3.21 9.36
CA THR A 54 -10.04 4.65 9.24
C THR A 54 -8.90 5.46 8.60
N ARG A 55 -7.67 4.94 8.64
CA ARG A 55 -6.47 5.47 7.97
C ARG A 55 -5.96 4.47 6.95
N SER A 56 -4.73 3.96 7.07
CA SER A 56 -4.12 3.11 6.05
C SER A 56 -4.49 1.64 6.22
N GLY A 57 -4.59 0.91 5.12
CA GLY A 57 -4.66 -0.56 5.20
C GLY A 57 -3.35 -1.14 5.71
N ILE A 58 -2.26 -0.86 5.00
CA ILE A 58 -0.91 -1.35 5.31
C ILE A 58 0.11 -0.23 5.09
N TRP A 59 0.87 0.14 6.12
CA TRP A 59 2.00 1.06 6.01
C TRP A 59 3.28 0.42 6.55
N VAL A 60 4.21 0.08 5.65
CA VAL A 60 5.45 -0.65 5.99
C VAL A 60 6.65 -0.15 5.19
N LEU A 61 7.88 -0.53 5.57
CA LEU A 61 9.05 -0.17 4.78
C LEU A 61 9.16 -1.02 3.50
N ARG A 62 9.03 -2.34 3.61
CA ARG A 62 8.99 -3.25 2.46
C ARG A 62 7.80 -4.17 2.55
N PHE A 63 7.11 -4.34 1.43
CA PHE A 63 5.91 -5.15 1.33
C PHE A 63 6.12 -6.25 0.30
N ARG A 64 6.18 -7.50 0.78
CA ARG A 64 6.11 -8.71 -0.05
C ARG A 64 4.75 -9.34 0.19
N ALA A 65 4.01 -9.59 -0.88
CA ALA A 65 2.64 -10.09 -0.73
C ALA A 65 2.18 -11.07 -1.80
N ARG A 66 1.30 -11.97 -1.38
CA ARG A 66 0.55 -12.87 -2.25
C ARG A 66 -0.91 -12.90 -1.81
N GLN A 67 -1.85 -12.58 -2.69
CA GLN A 67 -3.29 -12.63 -2.37
C GLN A 67 -3.62 -11.74 -1.15
N VAL A 68 -3.44 -10.43 -1.30
CA VAL A 68 -3.75 -9.45 -0.25
C VAL A 68 -4.89 -8.57 -0.71
N ILE A 69 -5.78 -8.22 0.20
CA ILE A 69 -6.83 -7.23 -0.01
C ILE A 69 -6.54 -6.02 0.88
N ALA A 70 -6.46 -4.84 0.29
CA ALA A 70 -6.31 -3.57 1.01
C ALA A 70 -7.37 -2.58 0.49
N SER A 71 -8.60 -2.68 0.99
CA SER A 71 -9.77 -2.01 0.39
C SER A 71 -10.64 -1.27 1.39
N ASP A 72 -11.35 -0.26 0.92
CA ASP A 72 -12.28 0.57 1.68
C ASP A 72 -11.65 1.23 2.92
N ASN A 73 -10.33 1.46 2.92
CA ASN A 73 -9.66 2.16 4.01
C ASN A 73 -9.79 3.69 3.81
N GLY A 74 -9.89 4.46 4.90
CA GLY A 74 -10.07 5.92 4.81
C GLY A 74 -8.88 6.67 4.21
N GLY A 75 -7.68 6.08 4.26
CA GLY A 75 -6.42 6.59 3.70
C GLY A 75 -5.92 5.73 2.54
N ILE A 76 -4.61 5.45 2.52
CA ILE A 76 -3.96 4.67 1.47
C ILE A 76 -4.16 3.16 1.73
N GLY A 77 -4.45 2.39 0.68
CA GLY A 77 -4.56 0.93 0.79
C GLY A 77 -3.23 0.30 1.23
N VAL A 78 -2.18 0.49 0.43
CA VAL A 78 -0.81 0.04 0.72
C VAL A 78 0.19 1.18 0.52
N LEU A 79 0.90 1.55 1.59
CA LEU A 79 1.98 2.52 1.59
C LEU A 79 3.31 1.82 1.92
N ALA A 80 4.25 1.76 0.96
CA ALA A 80 5.55 1.12 1.21
C ALA A 80 6.72 1.71 0.41
N SER A 81 7.96 1.60 0.93
CA SER A 81 9.14 2.05 0.17
C SER A 81 9.54 1.08 -0.93
N ARG A 82 9.20 -0.19 -0.79
CA ARG A 82 9.43 -1.23 -1.78
C ARG A 82 8.28 -2.20 -1.79
N ILE A 83 7.73 -2.45 -2.97
CA ILE A 83 6.60 -3.36 -3.16
C ILE A 83 7.04 -4.52 -4.04
N ASP A 84 6.71 -5.74 -3.65
CA ASP A 84 6.82 -6.96 -4.45
C ASP A 84 5.58 -7.81 -4.16
N ALA A 85 4.47 -7.50 -4.83
CA ALA A 85 3.18 -8.10 -4.56
C ALA A 85 2.57 -8.75 -5.80
N GLY A 86 1.93 -9.90 -5.60
CA GLY A 86 1.13 -10.61 -6.59
C GLY A 86 -0.29 -10.88 -6.09
N GLY A 87 -1.30 -10.72 -6.96
CA GLY A 87 -2.70 -10.94 -6.54
C GLY A 87 -3.16 -9.93 -5.49
N LEU A 88 -2.71 -8.67 -5.60
CA LEU A 88 -3.18 -7.60 -4.72
C LEU A 88 -4.50 -7.04 -5.26
N LEU A 89 -5.50 -6.91 -4.39
CA LEU A 89 -6.69 -6.11 -4.63
C LEU A 89 -6.65 -4.88 -3.72
N ALA A 90 -6.65 -3.69 -4.29
CA ALA A 90 -6.78 -2.44 -3.53
C ALA A 90 -7.79 -1.52 -4.19
N ALA A 91 -8.96 -1.38 -3.56
CA ALA A 91 -10.06 -0.62 -4.12
C ALA A 91 -10.85 0.16 -3.07
N GLY A 92 -11.46 1.27 -3.48
CA GLY A 92 -12.34 2.06 -2.61
C GLY A 92 -11.63 2.79 -1.48
N ASN A 93 -10.30 2.85 -1.49
CA ASN A 93 -9.55 3.57 -0.45
C ASN A 93 -9.68 5.10 -0.63
N GLY A 94 -9.61 5.88 0.44
CA GLY A 94 -9.75 7.35 0.37
C GLY A 94 -8.54 8.07 -0.26
N GLY A 95 -7.35 7.50 -0.12
CA GLY A 95 -6.12 7.87 -0.85
C GLY A 95 -5.86 6.91 -2.01
N GLU A 96 -4.60 6.71 -2.41
CA GLU A 96 -4.26 5.72 -3.42
C GLU A 96 -4.51 4.29 -2.93
N GLY A 97 -4.79 3.37 -3.85
CA GLY A 97 -4.78 1.94 -3.52
C GLY A 97 -3.36 1.46 -3.22
N VAL A 98 -2.38 1.97 -3.97
CA VAL A 98 -0.97 1.70 -3.76
C VAL A 98 -0.13 2.96 -3.91
N ARG A 99 0.65 3.29 -2.87
CA ARG A 99 1.71 4.30 -2.93
C ARG A 99 3.08 3.71 -2.64
N GLN A 100 4.00 3.79 -3.60
CA GLN A 100 5.43 3.52 -3.38
C GLN A 100 6.18 4.82 -3.08
N PHE A 101 6.73 4.95 -1.87
CA PHE A 101 7.63 6.07 -1.51
C PHE A 101 9.11 5.67 -1.63
N THR A 102 10.05 6.61 -1.51
CA THR A 102 11.49 6.30 -1.66
C THR A 102 12.31 6.75 -0.45
N ILE A 103 12.52 5.84 0.52
CA ILE A 103 13.58 5.99 1.54
C ILE A 103 14.75 5.02 1.25
N ARG A 104 14.46 3.76 0.87
CA ARG A 104 15.51 2.72 0.64
C ARG A 104 15.31 1.83 -0.59
N GLY A 105 14.25 2.04 -1.37
CA GLY A 105 13.89 1.23 -2.53
C GLY A 105 13.66 2.10 -3.77
N ARG A 106 14.29 1.73 -4.89
CA ARG A 106 14.05 2.37 -6.19
C ARG A 106 13.30 1.46 -7.17
N PHE A 107 13.02 0.22 -6.75
CA PHE A 107 12.47 -0.82 -7.61
C PHE A 107 11.39 -1.59 -6.87
N GLY A 108 10.19 -1.61 -7.42
CA GLY A 108 9.08 -2.45 -6.99
C GLY A 108 8.43 -3.18 -8.15
N ARG A 109 7.51 -4.08 -7.82
CA ARG A 109 6.75 -4.87 -8.76
C ARG A 109 5.33 -5.15 -8.23
N LEU A 110 4.35 -5.00 -9.11
CA LEU A 110 3.00 -5.52 -8.96
C LEU A 110 2.72 -6.49 -10.11
N ILE A 111 2.21 -7.68 -9.79
CA ILE A 111 1.83 -8.69 -10.78
C ILE A 111 0.41 -9.20 -10.53
N ASP A 112 -0.37 -9.40 -11.61
CA ASP A 112 -1.69 -10.04 -11.53
C ASP A 112 -2.58 -9.40 -10.44
N SER A 113 -2.62 -8.07 -10.41
CA SER A 113 -3.24 -7.26 -9.34
C SER A 113 -4.30 -6.33 -9.91
N THR A 114 -5.24 -5.92 -9.07
CA THR A 114 -6.28 -4.94 -9.39
C THR A 114 -6.21 -3.80 -8.39
N VAL A 115 -5.97 -2.59 -8.88
CA VAL A 115 -5.90 -1.37 -8.06
C VAL A 115 -6.78 -0.32 -8.71
N ILE A 116 -8.02 -0.17 -8.24
CA ILE A 116 -9.06 0.61 -8.94
C ILE A 116 -9.93 1.40 -7.96
N THR A 117 -10.63 2.42 -8.48
CA THR A 117 -11.65 3.17 -7.72
C THR A 117 -11.14 3.72 -6.39
N ASN A 118 -9.87 4.16 -6.35
CA ASN A 118 -9.28 4.79 -5.16
C ASN A 118 -9.37 6.33 -5.24
N GLY A 119 -9.44 6.97 -4.07
CA GLY A 119 -9.96 8.31 -3.84
C GLY A 119 -9.00 9.48 -4.07
N ALA A 120 -9.54 10.69 -3.92
CA ALA A 120 -8.96 11.96 -4.32
C ALA A 120 -7.80 12.48 -3.45
N GLY A 121 -7.48 11.83 -2.32
CA GLY A 121 -6.45 12.28 -1.36
C GLY A 121 -5.04 12.44 -1.94
N ALA A 122 -4.79 11.90 -3.14
CA ALA A 122 -3.58 12.10 -3.93
C ALA A 122 -3.90 12.38 -5.39
N ALA A 123 -4.74 13.38 -5.65
CA ALA A 123 -5.21 13.73 -7.00
C ALA A 123 -6.01 12.63 -7.73
N GLY A 124 -6.48 11.61 -7.01
CA GLY A 124 -7.32 10.53 -7.55
C GLY A 124 -6.55 9.48 -8.35
N HIS A 125 -5.35 9.13 -7.91
CA HIS A 125 -4.55 8.06 -8.49
C HIS A 125 -4.81 6.72 -7.79
N ASP A 126 -4.93 5.65 -8.57
CA ASP A 126 -4.99 4.30 -8.03
C ASP A 126 -3.61 3.81 -7.60
N ILE A 127 -2.60 4.10 -8.43
CA ILE A 127 -1.21 3.72 -8.18
C ILE A 127 -0.31 4.95 -8.30
N ALA A 128 0.34 5.34 -7.22
CA ALA A 128 1.39 6.35 -7.24
C ALA A 128 2.73 5.74 -6.84
N ALA A 129 3.81 6.08 -7.55
CA ALA A 129 5.12 5.52 -7.25
C ALA A 129 6.27 6.50 -7.49
N ALA A 130 7.12 6.66 -6.48
CA ALA A 130 8.46 7.17 -6.66
C ALA A 130 9.44 6.03 -7.01
N GLY A 131 10.34 6.33 -7.93
CA GLY A 131 11.24 5.35 -8.53
C GLY A 131 10.55 4.47 -9.58
N ARG A 132 11.09 3.27 -9.79
CA ARG A 132 10.62 2.34 -10.81
C ARG A 132 9.67 1.31 -10.20
N LEU A 133 8.41 1.31 -10.63
CA LEU A 133 7.44 0.27 -10.31
C LEU A 133 7.12 -0.52 -11.59
N ARG A 134 7.43 -1.82 -11.60
CA ARG A 134 7.11 -2.69 -12.75
C ARG A 134 5.71 -3.25 -12.58
N LEU A 135 4.86 -3.06 -13.59
CA LEU A 135 3.54 -3.66 -13.65
C LEU A 135 3.52 -4.80 -14.67
N ARG A 136 2.85 -5.91 -14.33
CA ARG A 136 2.56 -7.02 -15.25
C ARG A 136 1.16 -7.52 -14.96
N ASN A 137 0.26 -7.49 -15.94
CA ASN A 137 -1.14 -7.88 -15.74
C ASN A 137 -1.80 -7.13 -14.57
N VAL A 138 -1.56 -5.82 -14.46
CA VAL A 138 -2.13 -5.00 -13.38
C VAL A 138 -3.21 -4.13 -13.95
N ARG A 139 -4.41 -4.20 -13.39
CA ARG A 139 -5.53 -3.31 -13.71
C ARG A 139 -5.49 -2.06 -12.84
N CYS A 140 -5.59 -0.89 -13.46
CA CYS A 140 -5.75 0.36 -12.74
C CYS A 140 -6.42 1.43 -13.60
N GLY A 141 -7.06 2.42 -12.97
CA GLY A 141 -7.60 3.58 -13.68
C GLY A 141 -6.52 4.63 -13.88
N ARG A 142 -6.05 5.25 -12.79
CA ARG A 142 -5.07 6.35 -12.87
C ARG A 142 -3.76 6.00 -12.18
N SER A 143 -2.65 6.44 -12.76
CA SER A 143 -1.33 6.26 -12.17
C SER A 143 -0.49 7.54 -12.19
N ALA A 144 0.45 7.63 -11.25
CA ALA A 144 1.37 8.76 -11.13
C ALA A 144 2.79 8.32 -10.82
N ARG A 145 3.75 9.00 -11.44
CA ARG A 145 5.16 9.00 -11.05
C ARG A 145 5.39 10.14 -10.10
N LEU A 146 5.91 9.81 -8.93
CA LEU A 146 6.22 10.76 -7.87
C LEU A 146 7.71 11.09 -7.88
N ARG A 147 8.05 12.34 -7.58
CA ARG A 147 9.39 12.79 -7.24
C ARG A 147 9.35 13.46 -5.87
N TYR A 148 10.20 12.98 -4.98
CA TYR A 148 10.38 13.56 -3.65
C TYR A 148 11.50 14.62 -3.71
N PRO A 149 11.32 15.78 -3.07
CA PRO A 149 12.34 16.79 -3.01
C PRO A 149 13.54 16.33 -2.14
N PRO A 150 14.73 16.92 -2.34
CA PRO A 150 15.95 16.54 -1.62
C PRO A 150 15.87 16.62 -0.10
N HIS A 151 14.95 17.43 0.44
CA HIS A 151 14.75 17.66 1.87
C HIS A 151 13.32 17.34 2.30
N PHE A 152 12.75 16.25 1.77
CA PHE A 152 11.39 15.82 2.11
C PHE A 152 11.20 15.74 3.64
N THR A 153 10.29 16.56 4.15
CA THR A 153 10.01 16.71 5.58
C THR A 153 8.93 15.74 6.10
N GLY A 154 8.26 15.03 5.18
CA GLY A 154 7.14 14.14 5.50
C GLY A 154 5.78 14.67 5.05
N ALA A 155 5.68 15.92 4.60
CA ALA A 155 4.44 16.50 4.12
C ALA A 155 4.14 16.10 2.67
N ASP A 156 2.98 15.51 2.41
CA ASP A 156 2.59 15.04 1.07
C ASP A 156 2.50 16.16 0.02
N GLU A 157 2.28 17.40 0.45
CA GLU A 157 2.23 18.60 -0.41
C GLU A 157 3.56 18.91 -1.11
N ASP A 158 4.67 18.41 -0.57
CA ASP A 158 6.01 18.57 -1.15
C ASP A 158 6.28 17.56 -2.29
N ILE A 159 5.39 16.58 -2.52
CA ILE A 159 5.60 15.51 -3.51
C ILE A 159 5.17 15.97 -4.90
N GLU A 160 6.12 16.00 -5.85
CA GLU A 160 5.84 16.37 -7.23
C GLU A 160 5.33 15.18 -8.05
N ILE A 161 4.25 15.38 -8.81
CA ILE A 161 3.85 14.45 -9.87
C ILE A 161 4.62 14.80 -11.15
N VAL A 162 5.47 13.89 -11.60
CA VAL A 162 6.38 14.11 -12.75
C VAL A 162 6.01 13.29 -13.99
N GLY A 163 4.86 12.63 -13.96
CA GLY A 163 4.31 11.88 -15.09
C GLY A 163 3.42 10.73 -14.64
N SER A 164 3.20 9.76 -15.53
CA SER A 164 2.39 8.56 -15.30
C SER A 164 3.06 7.31 -15.88
N PHE A 165 2.50 6.12 -15.61
CA PHE A 165 2.93 4.86 -16.23
C PHE A 165 1.74 3.97 -16.60
N GLY A 166 1.88 3.17 -17.65
CA GLY A 166 0.79 2.32 -18.13
C GLY A 166 0.50 1.15 -17.19
N CYS A 167 -0.79 0.94 -16.92
CA CYS A 167 -1.40 -0.29 -16.43
C CYS A 167 -2.52 -0.70 -17.42
N ILE A 168 -3.13 -1.86 -17.23
CA ILE A 168 -4.31 -2.27 -18.00
C ILE A 168 -5.47 -1.40 -17.52
N TYR A 169 -6.08 -0.63 -18.42
CA TYR A 169 -7.29 0.12 -18.13
C TYR A 169 -8.49 -0.83 -17.99
N ASP A 170 -9.37 -0.55 -17.04
CA ASP A 170 -10.75 -1.06 -17.03
C ASP A 170 -11.66 -0.11 -17.83
#